data_AF-A0A956C6V4-F1
#
_entry.id   AF-A0A956C6V4-F1
#
_cell.length_a   1.000
_cell.length_b   1.000
_cell.length_c   1.000
_cell.angle_alpha   90.00
_cell.angle_beta   90.00
_cell.angle_gamma   90.00
#
_symmetry.space_group_name_H-M   'P 1'
#
loop_
_entity.id
_entity.type
_entity.pdbx_description
1 polymer ?
#
loop_
_entity_poly.entity_id
_entity_poly.type
_entity_poly.pdbx_seq_one_letter_code
_entity_poly.pdbx_strand_id
1 'polypeptide(L)'
;MSEKEKSKPKASQPSYELPSSWQNTWKMFAGVGVVGAAITLGAGMSGNTERMAFSWLFAFITCLTVALGAMFFVLIQRLTSAGWSVTVRRTAEFFAHGLIVFPVLFVPVLLFMGHIFPWLGHHGAGHEGGGHAATTTVVREARADELPADPHAAKADPHGAAPAAHAAAPAAHGDAHGAIKSGHMPDPHAVIHGELMEKKAPYLNKNFFIIRAVIYFLIWIVLATRLFGLSTKQDSSKSPELTLQAQRLAPPATFLFGLSLTFAAFDWIMSL
;
A
#
# COMPACT_ATOMS: atom_id res chain seq x y z
N MET A 1 40.44 61.62 5.62
CA MET A 1 39.02 61.92 5.86
C MET A 1 38.22 60.80 5.20
N SER A 2 37.86 59.76 5.96
CA SER A 2 37.23 58.54 5.44
C SER A 2 35.72 58.75 5.37
N GLU A 3 35.20 58.75 4.14
CA GLU A 3 33.80 58.92 3.81
C GLU A 3 33.04 57.66 4.22
N LYS A 4 32.24 57.75 5.30
CA LYS A 4 31.35 56.68 5.73
C LYS A 4 30.28 56.47 4.67
N GLU A 5 30.41 55.36 3.96
CA GLU A 5 29.39 54.81 3.07
C GLU A 5 28.06 54.64 3.86
N LYS A 6 27.08 55.50 3.57
CA LYS A 6 25.77 55.47 4.21
C LYS A 6 25.05 54.18 3.80
N SER A 7 24.84 53.28 4.76
CA SER A 7 24.01 52.09 4.60
C SER A 7 22.60 52.49 4.15
N LYS A 8 22.19 52.06 2.94
CA LYS A 8 20.82 52.27 2.43
C LYS A 8 19.80 51.68 3.43
N PRO A 9 18.72 52.41 3.76
CA PRO A 9 17.68 51.89 4.65
C PRO A 9 16.97 50.72 3.97
N LYS A 10 16.90 49.59 4.67
CA LYS A 10 16.20 48.38 4.24
C LYS A 10 14.70 48.69 4.19
N ALA A 11 14.12 48.78 3.01
CA ALA A 11 12.69 49.04 2.83
C ALA A 11 11.87 48.02 3.63
N SER A 12 11.01 48.50 4.54
CA SER A 12 10.11 47.67 5.33
C SER A 12 9.16 46.94 4.40
N GLN A 13 9.24 45.61 4.36
CA GLN A 13 8.34 44.79 3.56
C GLN A 13 6.90 44.98 4.06
N PRO A 14 5.90 45.15 3.18
CA PRO A 14 4.51 45.22 3.60
C PRO A 14 4.13 43.89 4.28
N SER A 15 3.83 43.96 5.58
CA SER A 15 3.35 42.83 6.38
C SER A 15 1.90 42.55 6.02
N TYR A 16 1.69 41.67 5.04
CA TYR A 16 0.36 41.15 4.76
C TYR A 16 -0.01 40.15 5.85
N GLU A 17 -0.73 40.62 6.87
CA GLU A 17 -1.34 39.76 7.87
C GLU A 17 -2.62 39.15 7.27
N LEU A 18 -2.66 37.81 7.22
CA LEU A 18 -3.87 37.11 6.81
C LEU A 18 -5.02 37.48 7.75
N PRO A 19 -6.26 37.64 7.25
CA PRO A 19 -7.41 37.79 8.13
C PRO A 19 -7.43 36.62 9.13
N SER A 20 -7.53 36.95 10.43
CA SER A 20 -7.27 36.04 11.55
C SER A 20 -8.08 34.75 11.53
N SER A 21 -9.23 34.72 10.87
CA SER A 21 -10.08 33.55 10.70
C SER A 21 -9.44 32.43 9.87
N TRP A 22 -8.58 32.77 8.89
CA TRP A 22 -7.93 31.79 8.00
C TRP A 22 -6.54 31.34 8.49
N GLN A 23 -5.92 32.11 9.39
CA GLN A 23 -4.56 31.84 9.88
C GLN A 23 -4.46 30.50 10.63
N ASN A 24 -5.53 30.10 11.33
CA ASN A 24 -5.55 28.89 12.16
C ASN A 24 -6.32 27.71 11.53
N THR A 25 -6.87 27.86 10.32
CA THR A 25 -7.70 26.81 9.70
C THR A 25 -6.91 25.52 9.44
N TRP A 26 -5.61 25.61 9.12
CA TRP A 26 -4.75 24.43 8.94
C TRP A 26 -4.66 23.57 10.22
N LYS A 27 -4.74 24.19 11.40
CA LYS A 27 -4.73 23.46 12.69
C LYS A 27 -6.00 22.64 12.88
N MET A 28 -7.15 23.12 12.38
CA MET A 28 -8.40 22.37 12.43
C MET A 28 -8.30 21.11 11.57
N PHE A 29 -7.83 21.22 10.33
CA PHE A 29 -7.64 20.06 9.45
C PHE A 29 -6.60 19.08 10.01
N ALA A 30 -5.49 19.59 10.56
CA ALA A 30 -4.52 18.75 11.25
C ALA A 30 -5.14 18.04 12.47
N GLY A 31 -5.95 18.74 13.25
CA GLY A 31 -6.68 18.17 14.39
C GLY A 31 -7.65 17.07 13.97
N VAL A 32 -8.46 17.31 12.93
CA VAL A 32 -9.36 16.29 12.37
C VAL A 32 -8.58 15.07 11.88
N GLY A 33 -7.44 15.28 11.21
CA GLY A 33 -6.56 14.19 10.78
C GLY A 33 -6.01 13.35 11.94
N VAL A 34 -5.51 14.00 12.99
CA VAL A 34 -5.00 13.32 14.20
C VAL A 34 -6.12 12.57 14.93
N VAL A 35 -7.30 13.17 15.06
CA VAL A 35 -8.46 12.52 15.69
C VAL A 35 -8.91 11.32 14.86
N GLY A 36 -9.02 11.46 13.53
CA GLY A 36 -9.36 10.34 12.65
C GLY A 36 -8.36 9.19 12.71
N ALA A 37 -7.06 9.52 12.77
CA ALA A 37 -6.00 8.54 12.98
C ALA A 37 -6.13 7.83 14.34
N ALA A 38 -6.35 8.59 15.41
CA ALA A 38 -6.52 8.04 16.76
C ALA A 38 -7.75 7.15 16.89
N ILE A 39 -8.89 7.54 16.28
CA ILE A 39 -10.11 6.73 16.23
C ILE A 39 -9.84 5.42 15.47
N THR A 40 -9.17 5.50 14.32
CA THR A 40 -8.88 4.31 13.49
C THR A 40 -7.97 3.33 14.23
N LEU A 41 -6.90 3.85 14.85
CA LEU A 41 -5.98 3.04 15.64
C LEU A 41 -6.66 2.47 16.90
N GLY A 42 -7.42 3.29 17.63
CA GLY A 42 -8.14 2.86 18.84
C GLY A 42 -9.22 1.82 18.54
N ALA A 43 -10.04 2.03 17.52
CA ALA A 43 -11.09 1.10 17.11
C ALA A 43 -10.50 -0.22 16.58
N GLY A 44 -9.38 -0.15 15.85
CA GLY A 44 -8.72 -1.34 15.33
C GLY A 44 -8.10 -2.23 16.43
N MET A 45 -7.61 -1.63 17.52
CA MET A 45 -7.12 -2.39 18.69
C MET A 45 -8.25 -3.11 19.45
N SER A 46 -9.50 -2.68 19.33
CA SER A 46 -10.66 -3.29 20.01
C SER A 46 -11.43 -4.34 19.19
N GLY A 47 -11.12 -4.50 17.90
CA GLY A 47 -11.87 -5.32 16.97
C GLY A 47 -10.99 -6.22 16.10
N ASN A 48 -10.90 -5.90 14.81
CA ASN A 48 -10.10 -6.65 13.84
C ASN A 48 -8.88 -5.83 13.39
N THR A 49 -7.71 -6.17 13.95
CA THR A 49 -6.43 -5.52 13.69
C THR A 49 -6.00 -5.62 12.22
N GLU A 50 -6.31 -6.71 11.52
CA GLU A 50 -5.95 -6.89 10.11
C GLU A 50 -6.69 -5.89 9.23
N ARG A 51 -8.02 -5.80 9.39
CA ARG A 51 -8.84 -4.84 8.65
C ARG A 51 -8.39 -3.40 8.89
N MET A 52 -8.05 -3.06 10.14
CA MET A 52 -7.46 -1.76 10.46
C MET A 52 -6.15 -1.54 9.70
N ALA A 53 -5.21 -2.49 9.76
CA ALA A 53 -3.89 -2.37 9.15
C ALA A 53 -3.97 -2.19 7.62
N PHE A 54 -4.81 -2.96 6.93
CA PHE A 54 -5.06 -2.78 5.49
C PHE A 54 -5.73 -1.44 5.18
N SER A 55 -6.73 -1.02 5.97
CA SER A 55 -7.39 0.29 5.76
C SER A 55 -6.45 1.47 5.98
N TRP A 56 -5.52 1.36 6.94
CA TRP A 56 -4.49 2.35 7.19
C TRP A 56 -3.50 2.42 6.04
N LEU A 57 -3.01 1.27 5.56
CA LEU A 57 -2.12 1.22 4.40
C LEU A 57 -2.79 1.83 3.17
N PHE A 58 -4.06 1.50 2.92
CA PHE A 58 -4.82 2.07 1.81
C PHE A 58 -4.91 3.60 1.91
N ALA A 59 -5.26 4.13 3.08
CA ALA A 59 -5.33 5.57 3.30
C ALA A 59 -3.94 6.23 3.13
N PHE A 60 -2.90 5.61 3.68
CA PHE A 60 -1.51 6.04 3.55
C PHE A 60 -1.09 6.13 2.08
N ILE A 61 -1.27 5.06 1.29
CA ILE A 61 -0.92 5.04 -0.14
C ILE A 61 -1.75 6.07 -0.91
N THR A 62 -3.03 6.22 -0.60
CA THR A 62 -3.90 7.21 -1.23
C THR A 62 -3.36 8.63 -1.02
N CYS A 63 -3.04 9.01 0.21
CA CYS A 63 -2.45 10.33 0.48
C CYS A 63 -1.04 10.46 -0.14
N LEU A 64 -0.26 9.38 -0.12
CA LEU A 64 1.11 9.37 -0.63
C LEU A 64 1.14 9.59 -2.15
N THR A 65 0.24 8.95 -2.91
CA THR A 65 0.17 9.12 -4.37
C THR A 65 -0.14 10.56 -4.77
N VAL A 66 -0.94 11.29 -4.00
CA VAL A 66 -1.17 12.73 -4.21
C VAL A 66 0.14 13.52 -4.05
N ALA A 67 0.91 13.25 -2.99
CA ALA A 67 2.18 13.93 -2.73
C ALA A 67 3.26 13.57 -3.77
N LEU A 68 3.38 12.28 -4.11
CA LEU A 68 4.32 11.79 -5.14
C LEU A 68 3.93 12.28 -6.54
N GLY A 69 2.63 12.34 -6.85
CA GLY A 69 2.12 12.90 -8.10
C GLY A 69 2.41 14.40 -8.21
N ALA A 70 2.28 15.16 -7.12
CA ALA A 70 2.70 16.55 -7.07
C ALA A 70 4.22 16.69 -7.30
N MET A 71 5.04 15.82 -6.70
CA MET A 71 6.48 15.82 -6.92
C MET A 71 6.87 15.49 -8.36
N PHE A 72 6.23 14.48 -8.97
CA PHE A 72 6.37 14.17 -10.39
C PHE A 72 6.02 15.38 -11.27
N PHE A 73 4.90 16.02 -10.97
CA PHE A 73 4.42 17.20 -11.69
C PHE A 73 5.39 18.39 -11.57
N VAL A 74 6.05 18.57 -10.42
CA VAL A 74 7.12 19.58 -10.26
C VAL A 74 8.34 19.22 -11.10
N LEU A 75 8.77 17.96 -11.05
CA LEU A 75 9.94 17.49 -11.79
C LEU A 75 9.77 17.68 -13.29
N ILE A 76 8.63 17.29 -13.87
CA ILE A 76 8.40 17.40 -15.32
C ILE A 76 8.38 18.86 -15.79
N GLN A 77 7.82 19.78 -15.00
CA GLN A 77 7.82 21.21 -15.33
C GLN A 77 9.21 21.84 -15.28
N ARG A 78 10.04 21.41 -14.32
CA ARG A 78 11.44 21.85 -14.23
C ARG A 78 12.28 21.23 -15.34
N LEU A 79 11.99 19.99 -15.76
CA LEU A 79 12.66 19.29 -16.84
C LEU A 79 12.37 19.94 -18.21
N THR A 80 11.12 20.28 -18.47
CA THR A 80 10.66 20.88 -19.73
C THR A 80 10.79 22.40 -19.78
N SER A 81 11.25 23.03 -18.70
CA SER A 81 11.36 24.48 -18.58
C SER A 81 10.05 25.23 -18.91
N ALA A 82 8.91 24.67 -18.49
CA ALA A 82 7.59 25.26 -18.77
C ALA A 82 7.42 26.63 -18.09
N GLY A 83 7.19 27.68 -18.88
CA GLY A 83 7.02 29.07 -18.38
C GLY A 83 5.58 29.44 -17.99
N TRP A 84 4.58 28.71 -18.47
CA TRP A 84 3.16 29.04 -18.29
C TRP A 84 2.59 28.59 -16.93
N SER A 85 3.27 27.67 -16.24
CA SER A 85 2.82 27.07 -14.98
C SER A 85 3.72 27.50 -13.82
N VAL A 86 3.63 28.78 -13.44
CA VAL A 86 4.36 29.29 -12.25
C VAL A 86 3.51 29.06 -11.00
N THR A 87 2.25 29.49 -11.02
CA THR A 87 1.33 29.40 -9.88
C THR A 87 1.01 27.95 -9.52
N VAL A 88 0.67 27.12 -10.52
CA VAL A 88 0.29 25.72 -10.29
C VAL A 88 1.48 24.91 -9.77
N ARG A 89 2.70 25.21 -10.24
CA ARG A 89 3.93 24.60 -9.72
C ARG A 89 4.15 24.90 -8.26
N ARG A 90 3.92 26.14 -7.81
CA ARG A 90 4.09 26.50 -6.40
C ARG A 90 3.16 25.69 -5.49
N THR A 91 1.91 25.54 -5.91
CA THR A 91 0.95 24.67 -5.21
C THR A 91 1.46 23.23 -5.16
N ALA A 92 1.94 22.68 -6.28
CA ALA A 92 2.50 21.33 -6.32
C ALA A 92 3.78 21.17 -5.49
N GLU A 93 4.66 22.16 -5.46
CA GLU A 93 5.87 22.18 -4.62
C GLU A 93 5.52 22.14 -3.13
N PHE A 94 4.45 22.84 -2.73
CA PHE A 94 3.93 22.78 -1.36
C PHE A 94 3.41 21.37 -1.01
N PHE A 95 2.61 20.76 -1.88
CA PHE A 95 2.13 19.38 -1.67
C PHE A 95 3.27 18.36 -1.65
N ALA A 96 4.26 18.49 -2.54
CA ALA A 96 5.44 17.65 -2.56
C ALA A 96 6.26 17.81 -1.26
N HIS A 97 6.41 19.04 -0.75
CA HIS A 97 7.10 19.27 0.53
C HIS A 97 6.40 18.62 1.73
N GLY A 98 5.11 18.33 1.62
CA GLY A 98 4.35 17.54 2.60
C GLY A 98 4.89 16.12 2.83
N LEU A 99 5.75 15.61 1.94
CA LEU A 99 6.42 14.31 2.07
C LEU A 99 7.21 14.14 3.40
N ILE A 100 7.59 15.23 4.06
CA ILE A 100 8.26 15.21 5.37
C ILE A 100 7.40 14.54 6.46
N VAL A 101 6.08 14.59 6.36
CA VAL A 101 5.16 14.03 7.36
C VAL A 101 4.97 12.52 7.17
N PHE A 102 5.16 12.01 5.95
CA PHE A 102 4.85 10.62 5.60
C PHE A 102 5.66 9.55 6.34
N PRO A 103 6.95 9.73 6.69
CA PRO A 103 7.67 8.77 7.53
C PRO A 103 6.97 8.51 8.87
N VAL A 104 6.36 9.54 9.47
CA VAL A 104 5.62 9.40 10.73
C VAL A 104 4.33 8.60 10.51
N LEU A 105 3.61 8.88 9.42
CA LEU A 105 2.39 8.13 9.05
C LEU A 105 2.67 6.70 8.60
N PHE A 106 3.92 6.39 8.23
CA PHE A 106 4.37 5.05 7.89
C PHE A 106 4.72 4.21 9.12
N VAL A 107 4.91 4.81 10.30
CA VAL A 107 5.23 4.08 11.53
C VAL A 107 4.17 3.02 11.87
N PRO A 108 2.85 3.30 11.85
CA PRO A 108 1.85 2.26 12.08
C PRO A 108 1.91 1.12 11.06
N VAL A 109 2.23 1.40 9.79
CA VAL A 109 2.42 0.35 8.77
C VAL A 109 3.56 -0.59 9.18
N LEU A 110 4.66 -0.04 9.72
CA LEU A 110 5.78 -0.84 10.21
C LEU A 110 5.45 -1.61 11.49
N LEU A 111 4.62 -1.07 12.38
CA LEU A 111 4.20 -1.77 13.60
C LEU A 111 3.28 -2.95 13.29
N PHE A 112 2.36 -2.79 12.33
CA PHE A 112 1.38 -3.81 11.95
C PHE A 112 1.80 -4.62 10.72
N MET A 113 3.07 -4.54 10.29
CA MET A 113 3.56 -5.18 9.06
C MET A 113 3.29 -6.70 8.99
N GLY A 114 3.26 -7.40 10.13
CA GLY A 114 2.99 -8.85 10.17
C GLY A 114 1.56 -9.24 9.79
N HIS A 115 0.62 -8.30 9.88
CA HIS A 115 -0.78 -8.49 9.45
C HIS A 115 -1.02 -8.05 8.00
N ILE A 116 -0.13 -7.23 7.47
CA ILE A 116 -0.26 -6.62 6.14
C ILE A 116 0.43 -7.48 5.08
N PHE A 117 1.63 -7.99 5.40
CA PHE A 117 2.50 -8.66 4.46
C PHE A 117 2.54 -10.17 4.72
N PRO A 118 1.95 -11.01 3.84
CA PRO A 118 1.86 -12.45 4.05
C PRO A 118 3.21 -13.14 4.17
N TRP A 119 4.24 -12.60 3.49
CA TRP A 119 5.61 -13.12 3.56
C TRP A 119 6.28 -12.93 4.93
N LEU A 120 5.69 -12.13 5.83
CA LEU A 120 6.16 -11.89 7.19
C LEU A 120 5.33 -12.64 8.26
N GLY A 121 4.05 -12.93 7.96
CA GLY A 121 3.14 -13.73 8.78
C GLY A 121 3.22 -15.24 8.47
N HIS A 122 2.52 -16.07 9.24
CA HIS A 122 2.57 -17.54 9.22
C HIS A 122 2.34 -18.19 7.82
N HIS A 123 3.42 -18.38 7.06
CA HIS A 123 3.58 -19.54 6.17
C HIS A 123 4.48 -20.63 6.78
N GLY A 124 4.90 -20.46 8.05
CA GLY A 124 5.76 -21.39 8.79
C GLY A 124 5.15 -22.00 10.07
N ALA A 125 3.90 -21.67 10.41
CA ALA A 125 3.16 -22.43 11.43
C ALA A 125 2.11 -23.26 10.70
N GLY A 126 2.13 -24.57 10.97
CA GLY A 126 1.44 -25.57 10.17
C GLY A 126 -0.04 -25.29 9.93
N HIS A 127 -0.51 -25.81 8.80
CA HIS A 127 -1.87 -26.28 8.66
C HIS A 127 -2.15 -27.35 9.74
N GLU A 128 -2.32 -26.94 10.99
CA GLU A 128 -2.98 -27.71 12.04
C GLU A 128 -4.30 -27.02 12.34
N GLY A 129 -5.38 -27.62 11.84
CA GLY A 129 -6.78 -27.52 12.29
C GLY A 129 -7.30 -26.17 12.79
N GLY A 130 -8.07 -25.46 11.97
CA GLY A 130 -8.80 -24.28 12.44
C GLY A 130 -9.78 -23.67 11.44
N GLY A 131 -10.87 -24.39 11.14
CA GLY A 131 -12.19 -23.83 10.79
C GLY A 131 -12.26 -22.69 9.76
N HIS A 132 -12.32 -23.02 8.47
CA HIS A 132 -13.04 -22.21 7.49
C HIS A 132 -14.54 -22.26 7.80
N ALA A 133 -15.00 -21.40 8.71
CA ALA A 133 -16.41 -21.22 9.02
C ALA A 133 -16.72 -19.76 9.32
N ALA A 134 -16.64 -18.87 8.31
CA ALA A 134 -17.25 -17.54 8.43
C ALA A 134 -17.54 -16.78 7.12
N THR A 135 -16.96 -17.14 5.96
CA THR A 135 -17.08 -16.27 4.76
C THR A 135 -17.92 -16.84 3.62
N THR A 136 -18.38 -18.09 3.68
CA THR A 136 -19.14 -18.72 2.57
C THR A 136 -20.65 -18.86 2.81
N THR A 137 -21.17 -18.50 4.00
CA THR A 137 -22.59 -18.71 4.34
C THR A 137 -23.51 -17.62 3.79
N VAL A 138 -23.05 -16.37 3.67
CA VAL A 138 -23.95 -15.24 3.33
C VAL A 138 -24.43 -15.26 1.86
N VAL A 139 -23.70 -15.94 0.96
CA VAL A 139 -24.06 -16.00 -0.47
C VAL A 139 -24.97 -17.20 -0.79
N ARG A 140 -25.04 -18.22 0.08
CA ARG A 140 -25.84 -19.43 -0.18
C ARG A 140 -27.31 -19.25 0.19
N GLU A 141 -27.61 -18.45 1.21
CA GLU A 141 -28.99 -18.17 1.64
C GLU A 141 -29.81 -17.47 0.53
N ALA A 142 -29.20 -16.60 -0.26
CA ALA A 142 -29.92 -15.78 -1.25
C ALA A 142 -30.25 -16.51 -2.58
N ARG A 143 -29.79 -17.76 -2.79
CA ARG A 143 -30.02 -18.51 -4.05
C ARG A 143 -30.99 -19.69 -3.90
N ALA A 144 -31.51 -19.94 -2.69
CA ALA A 144 -32.38 -21.08 -2.43
C ALA A 144 -33.87 -20.85 -2.79
N ASP A 145 -34.30 -19.61 -3.00
CA ASP A 145 -35.74 -19.26 -3.05
C ASP A 145 -36.34 -19.02 -4.46
N GLU A 146 -35.59 -19.23 -5.55
CA GLU A 146 -36.12 -19.03 -6.91
C GLU A 146 -35.83 -20.21 -7.83
N LEU A 147 -36.69 -21.24 -7.79
CA LEU A 147 -36.85 -22.22 -8.87
C LEU A 147 -38.34 -22.61 -8.97
N PRO A 148 -39.04 -22.30 -10.07
CA PRO A 148 -40.43 -22.73 -10.27
C PRO A 148 -40.50 -24.23 -10.58
N ALA A 149 -41.52 -24.90 -10.05
CA ALA A 149 -41.84 -26.29 -10.34
C ALA A 149 -42.33 -26.47 -11.79
N ASP A 150 -41.70 -27.38 -12.53
CA ASP A 150 -42.12 -27.74 -13.89
C ASP A 150 -43.19 -28.85 -13.88
N PRO A 151 -44.36 -28.68 -14.55
CA PRO A 151 -45.47 -29.61 -14.47
C PRO A 151 -45.72 -30.37 -15.78
N HIS A 152 -44.89 -31.34 -16.20
CA HIS A 152 -45.25 -32.29 -17.28
C HIS A 152 -44.51 -33.64 -17.08
N ALA A 153 -45.21 -34.70 -16.66
CA ALA A 153 -45.70 -35.85 -17.47
C ALA A 153 -44.57 -36.84 -17.88
N ALA A 154 -44.66 -38.18 -17.75
CA ALA A 154 -45.79 -39.09 -17.83
C ALA A 154 -45.50 -40.48 -17.18
N LYS A 155 -46.57 -41.26 -16.96
CA LYS A 155 -46.66 -42.62 -16.38
C LYS A 155 -46.35 -43.77 -17.36
N ALA A 156 -46.15 -44.98 -16.78
CA ALA A 156 -46.47 -46.37 -17.23
C ALA A 156 -45.23 -47.30 -17.19
N ASP A 157 -45.21 -48.55 -16.71
CA ASP A 157 -46.18 -49.47 -16.08
C ASP A 157 -45.41 -50.66 -15.42
N PRO A 158 -46.05 -51.53 -14.60
CA PRO A 158 -45.42 -52.54 -13.74
C PRO A 158 -45.66 -54.00 -14.20
N HIS A 159 -44.64 -54.86 -14.23
CA HIS A 159 -44.82 -56.33 -14.25
C HIS A 159 -43.68 -57.07 -13.55
N GLY A 160 -44.02 -58.05 -12.70
CA GLY A 160 -43.10 -58.83 -11.88
C GLY A 160 -42.90 -60.27 -12.34
N ALA A 161 -41.92 -60.94 -11.71
CA ALA A 161 -41.81 -62.39 -11.49
C ALA A 161 -40.55 -62.69 -10.63
N ALA A 162 -40.69 -63.52 -9.60
CA ALA A 162 -39.59 -64.22 -8.89
C ALA A 162 -39.61 -65.72 -9.30
N PRO A 163 -38.83 -66.70 -8.76
CA PRO A 163 -37.65 -66.71 -7.87
C PRO A 163 -36.53 -67.77 -8.24
N ALA A 164 -35.57 -68.00 -7.32
CA ALA A 164 -34.70 -69.20 -7.10
C ALA A 164 -33.47 -69.40 -8.03
N ALA A 165 -32.30 -69.98 -7.65
CA ALA A 165 -31.60 -70.38 -6.42
C ALA A 165 -30.17 -70.87 -6.83
N HIS A 166 -29.31 -71.25 -5.85
CA HIS A 166 -27.97 -71.93 -5.88
C HIS A 166 -26.80 -71.01 -5.45
N ALA A 167 -26.27 -71.04 -4.21
CA ALA A 167 -25.61 -72.09 -3.41
C ALA A 167 -24.05 -72.11 -3.54
N ALA A 168 -23.41 -71.97 -2.37
CA ALA A 168 -22.11 -72.53 -1.93
C ALA A 168 -20.77 -71.77 -2.13
N ALA A 169 -20.31 -71.22 -0.99
CA ALA A 169 -18.98 -71.37 -0.36
C ALA A 169 -17.74 -70.56 -0.84
N PRO A 170 -16.80 -70.24 0.10
CA PRO A 170 -15.97 -69.03 0.06
C PRO A 170 -14.56 -69.29 -0.49
N ALA A 171 -14.06 -68.36 -1.31
CA ALA A 171 -12.64 -68.31 -1.66
C ALA A 171 -11.94 -67.27 -0.79
N ALA A 172 -11.03 -67.74 0.06
CA ALA A 172 -10.13 -66.94 0.86
C ALA A 172 -9.31 -66.01 -0.05
N HIS A 173 -9.45 -64.69 0.14
CA HIS A 173 -8.47 -63.73 -0.34
C HIS A 173 -7.59 -63.34 0.84
N GLY A 174 -6.33 -63.75 0.72
CA GLY A 174 -5.32 -63.65 1.76
C GLY A 174 -5.03 -62.22 2.21
N ASP A 175 -4.76 -62.13 3.50
CA ASP A 175 -4.15 -61.01 4.19
C ASP A 175 -2.78 -60.67 3.57
N ALA A 176 -2.75 -59.70 2.66
CA ALA A 176 -1.51 -59.11 2.19
C ALA A 176 -1.71 -57.72 1.55
N HIS A 177 -2.43 -56.83 2.21
CA HIS A 177 -2.23 -55.40 1.98
C HIS A 177 -1.52 -54.84 3.20
N GLY A 178 -0.18 -55.00 3.16
CA GLY A 178 0.73 -54.32 4.06
C GLY A 178 0.36 -52.85 4.11
N ALA A 179 0.37 -52.30 5.33
CA ALA A 179 0.11 -50.90 5.59
C ALA A 179 0.98 -50.02 4.67
N ILE A 180 0.41 -49.60 3.54
CA ILE A 180 0.88 -48.43 2.83
C ILE A 180 0.63 -47.31 3.83
N LYS A 181 1.68 -46.89 4.56
CA LYS A 181 1.73 -45.51 5.04
C LYS A 181 1.42 -44.69 3.80
N SER A 182 0.21 -44.15 3.74
CA SER A 182 -0.16 -43.11 2.81
C SER A 182 0.89 -42.03 3.01
N GLY A 183 1.96 -42.08 2.22
CA GLY A 183 2.91 -41.02 2.09
C GLY A 183 2.11 -39.93 1.45
N HIS A 184 1.57 -39.03 2.28
CA HIS A 184 0.97 -37.80 1.82
C HIS A 184 2.11 -37.07 1.10
N MET A 185 2.15 -37.23 -0.22
CA MET A 185 3.06 -36.46 -1.06
C MET A 185 2.74 -34.99 -0.73
N PRO A 186 3.73 -34.19 -0.30
CA PRO A 186 3.47 -32.79 0.03
C PRO A 186 2.73 -32.18 -1.15
N ASP A 187 1.60 -31.52 -0.88
CA ASP A 187 0.78 -30.87 -1.90
C ASP A 187 1.70 -30.18 -2.92
N PRO A 188 1.64 -30.53 -4.22
CA PRO A 188 2.49 -29.93 -5.24
C PRO A 188 2.49 -28.39 -5.17
N HIS A 189 1.37 -27.80 -4.77
CA HIS A 189 1.29 -26.36 -4.55
C HIS A 189 2.16 -25.89 -3.36
N ALA A 190 2.16 -26.60 -2.23
CA ALA A 190 2.96 -26.27 -1.06
C ALA A 190 4.48 -26.32 -1.35
N VAL A 191 4.93 -27.29 -2.16
CA VAL A 191 6.35 -27.39 -2.56
C VAL A 191 6.76 -26.22 -3.45
N ILE A 192 5.94 -25.89 -4.46
CA ILE A 192 6.19 -24.76 -5.37
C ILE A 192 6.19 -23.42 -4.60
N HIS A 193 5.27 -23.27 -3.64
CA HIS A 193 5.23 -22.08 -2.78
C HIS A 193 6.50 -21.96 -1.92
N GLY A 194 6.98 -23.06 -1.34
CA GLY A 194 8.22 -23.09 -0.56
C GLY A 194 9.44 -22.63 -1.38
N GLU A 195 9.66 -23.23 -2.55
CA GLU A 195 10.77 -22.86 -3.44
C GLU A 195 10.70 -21.40 -3.92
N LEU A 196 9.49 -20.89 -4.17
CA LEU A 196 9.29 -19.51 -4.60
C LEU A 196 9.61 -18.51 -3.48
N MET A 197 9.27 -18.83 -2.23
CA MET A 197 9.57 -17.98 -1.09
C MET A 197 11.07 -17.94 -0.77
N GLU A 198 11.77 -19.08 -0.89
CA GLU A 198 13.22 -19.13 -0.70
C GLU A 198 13.96 -18.22 -1.70
N LYS A 199 13.55 -18.23 -2.98
CA LYS A 199 14.11 -17.34 -4.02
C LYS A 199 13.81 -15.86 -3.78
N LYS A 200 12.71 -15.53 -3.10
CA LYS A 200 12.32 -14.16 -2.77
C LYS A 200 12.92 -13.66 -1.45
N ALA A 201 13.38 -14.56 -0.58
CA ALA A 201 13.92 -14.24 0.74
C ALA A 201 15.05 -13.18 0.75
N PRO A 202 15.96 -13.11 -0.25
CA PRO A 202 16.95 -12.04 -0.30
C PRO A 202 16.34 -10.64 -0.44
N TYR A 203 15.20 -10.52 -1.13
CA TYR A 203 14.51 -9.24 -1.35
C TYR A 203 13.43 -8.96 -0.30
N LEU A 204 12.63 -9.97 0.05
CA LEU A 204 11.54 -9.93 1.03
C LEU A 204 12.04 -10.31 2.43
N ASN A 205 13.01 -9.53 2.93
CA ASN A 205 13.49 -9.61 4.30
C ASN A 205 13.05 -8.37 5.08
N LYS A 206 12.58 -8.55 6.32
CA LYS A 206 12.11 -7.45 7.19
C LYS A 206 13.12 -6.30 7.29
N ASN A 207 14.39 -6.60 7.58
CA ASN A 207 15.41 -5.57 7.76
C ASN A 207 15.69 -4.84 6.43
N PHE A 208 15.78 -5.60 5.34
CA PHE A 208 16.05 -5.02 4.02
C PHE A 208 14.88 -4.16 3.53
N PHE A 209 13.63 -4.59 3.77
CA PHE A 209 12.41 -3.83 3.49
C PHE A 209 12.39 -2.48 4.24
N ILE A 210 12.71 -2.47 5.54
CA ILE A 210 12.74 -1.24 6.34
C ILE A 210 13.82 -0.28 5.83
N ILE A 211 15.03 -0.80 5.55
CA ILE A 211 16.13 0.01 5.03
C ILE A 211 15.73 0.67 3.70
N ARG A 212 15.13 -0.10 2.79
CA ARG A 212 14.63 0.41 1.51
C ARG A 212 13.56 1.49 1.70
N ALA A 213 12.59 1.26 2.58
CA ALA A 213 11.57 2.25 2.90
C ALA A 213 12.17 3.58 3.38
N VAL A 214 13.17 3.51 4.29
CA VAL A 214 13.90 4.70 4.75
C VAL A 214 14.62 5.39 3.59
N ILE A 215 15.29 4.64 2.71
CA ILE A 215 15.96 5.19 1.53
C ILE A 215 14.97 5.92 0.62
N TYR A 216 13.78 5.36 0.37
CA TYR A 216 12.76 5.99 -0.47
C TYR A 216 12.31 7.32 0.12
N PHE A 217 11.97 7.35 1.40
CA PHE A 217 11.59 8.60 2.06
C PHE A 217 12.73 9.62 2.07
N LEU A 218 13.97 9.21 2.32
CA LEU A 218 15.12 10.11 2.27
C LEU A 218 15.29 10.74 0.90
N ILE A 219 15.22 9.95 -0.18
CA ILE A 219 15.29 10.45 -1.56
C ILE A 219 14.19 11.49 -1.78
N TRP A 220 12.95 11.13 -1.49
CA TRP A 220 11.78 11.97 -1.75
C TRP A 220 11.78 13.26 -0.92
N ILE A 221 12.11 13.19 0.36
CA ILE A 221 12.21 14.36 1.25
C ILE A 221 13.34 15.27 0.80
N VAL A 222 14.51 14.74 0.47
CA VAL A 222 15.63 15.55 -0.02
C VAL A 222 15.25 16.24 -1.33
N LEU A 223 14.64 15.54 -2.29
CA LEU A 223 14.20 16.15 -3.54
C LEU A 223 13.15 17.24 -3.30
N ALA A 224 12.12 16.95 -2.51
CA ALA A 224 11.05 17.91 -2.21
C ALA A 224 11.56 19.15 -1.47
N THR A 225 12.40 18.98 -0.43
CA THR A 225 12.98 20.09 0.34
C THR A 225 13.94 20.93 -0.48
N ARG A 226 14.78 20.31 -1.33
CA ARG A 226 15.70 21.04 -2.21
C ARG A 226 14.95 21.86 -3.25
N LEU A 227 13.97 21.27 -3.94
CA LEU A 227 13.20 21.97 -4.96
C LEU A 227 12.35 23.11 -4.37
N PHE A 228 11.68 22.85 -3.25
CA PHE A 228 10.91 23.87 -2.53
C PHE A 228 11.81 24.99 -1.98
N GLY A 229 12.98 24.65 -1.43
CA GLY A 229 13.95 25.61 -0.94
C GLY A 229 14.56 26.50 -2.04
N LEU A 230 14.84 25.93 -3.23
CA LEU A 230 15.29 26.72 -4.38
C LEU A 230 14.19 27.67 -4.87
N SER A 231 12.94 27.21 -4.92
CA SER A 231 11.78 28.01 -5.34
C SER A 231 11.50 29.19 -4.41
N THR A 232 11.51 28.95 -3.09
CA THR A 232 11.27 30.00 -2.09
C THR A 232 12.42 31.02 -2.00
N LYS A 233 13.68 30.57 -2.15
CA LYS A 233 14.83 31.49 -2.22
C LYS A 233 14.77 32.38 -3.46
N GLN A 234 14.25 31.86 -4.58
CA GLN A 234 14.06 32.62 -5.82
C GLN A 234 13.11 33.81 -5.64
N ASP A 235 12.08 33.68 -4.79
CA ASP A 235 11.15 34.77 -4.50
C ASP A 235 11.84 35.97 -3.82
N SER A 236 12.81 35.69 -2.95
CA SER A 236 13.54 36.71 -2.23
C SER A 236 14.70 37.30 -3.04
N SER A 237 15.45 36.47 -3.77
CA SER A 237 16.65 36.93 -4.50
C SER A 237 16.33 37.49 -5.88
N LYS A 238 15.20 37.09 -6.49
CA LYS A 238 14.82 37.38 -7.89
C LYS A 238 15.90 36.99 -8.92
N SER A 239 16.86 36.14 -8.55
CA SER A 239 17.98 35.77 -9.41
C SER A 239 17.63 34.56 -10.30
N PRO A 240 17.98 34.59 -11.61
CA PRO A 240 17.69 33.48 -12.53
C PRO A 240 18.53 32.23 -12.24
N GLU A 241 19.64 32.37 -11.52
CA GLU A 241 20.56 31.28 -11.19
C GLU A 241 19.89 30.14 -10.40
N LEU A 242 18.98 30.46 -9.48
CA LEU A 242 18.26 29.45 -8.69
C LEU A 242 17.31 28.62 -9.56
N THR A 243 16.71 29.25 -10.57
CA THR A 243 15.90 28.54 -11.58
C THR A 243 16.76 27.56 -12.36
N LEU A 244 17.95 28.00 -12.81
CA LEU A 244 18.87 27.15 -13.57
C LEU A 244 19.38 25.98 -12.72
N GLN A 245 19.65 26.20 -11.43
CA GLN A 245 20.02 25.12 -10.51
C GLN A 245 18.90 24.09 -10.36
N ALA A 246 17.65 24.54 -10.19
CA ALA A 246 16.50 23.65 -10.10
C ALA A 246 16.28 22.85 -11.40
N GLN A 247 16.50 23.47 -12.56
CA GLN A 247 16.44 22.80 -13.88
C GLN A 247 17.57 21.77 -14.05
N ARG A 248 18.80 22.09 -13.64
CA ARG A 248 19.94 21.15 -13.69
C ARG A 248 19.77 19.96 -12.76
N LEU A 249 19.09 20.15 -11.63
CA LEU A 249 18.77 19.07 -10.70
C LEU A 249 17.67 18.15 -11.24
N ALA A 250 16.76 18.64 -12.08
CA ALA A 250 15.56 17.92 -12.49
C ALA A 250 15.83 16.60 -13.26
N PRO A 251 16.74 16.51 -14.25
CA PRO A 251 17.02 15.24 -14.93
C PRO A 251 17.47 14.12 -13.99
N PRO A 252 18.57 14.25 -13.21
CA PRO A 252 18.98 13.17 -12.31
C PRO A 252 17.95 12.90 -11.21
N ALA A 253 17.26 13.94 -10.72
CA ALA A 253 16.17 13.77 -9.77
C ALA A 253 15.01 12.95 -10.33
N THR A 254 14.66 13.12 -11.61
CA THR A 254 13.58 12.38 -12.27
C THR A 254 13.90 10.89 -12.39
N PHE A 255 15.13 10.54 -12.77
CA PHE A 255 15.56 9.14 -12.82
C PHE A 255 15.57 8.50 -11.42
N LEU A 256 16.14 9.19 -10.44
CA LEU A 256 16.19 8.70 -9.05
C LEU A 256 14.78 8.55 -8.46
N PHE A 257 13.89 9.51 -8.75
CA PHE A 257 12.49 9.45 -8.37
C PHE A 257 11.76 8.27 -9.02
N GLY A 258 11.88 8.08 -10.34
CA GLY A 258 11.21 6.98 -11.03
C GLY A 258 11.67 5.61 -10.56
N LEU A 259 12.97 5.44 -10.31
CA LEU A 259 13.54 4.19 -9.78
C LEU A 259 13.02 3.91 -8.36
N SER A 260 13.13 4.89 -7.46
CA SER A 260 12.66 4.73 -6.07
C SER A 260 11.15 4.51 -5.99
N LEU A 261 10.36 5.19 -6.82
CA LEU A 261 8.91 5.00 -6.93
C LEU A 261 8.55 3.57 -7.34
N THR A 262 9.25 3.03 -8.35
CA THR A 262 9.02 1.67 -8.86
C THR A 262 9.27 0.63 -7.77
N PHE A 263 10.42 0.71 -7.09
CA PHE A 263 10.73 -0.23 -6.02
C PHE A 263 9.81 -0.07 -4.80
N ALA A 264 9.40 1.16 -4.46
CA ALA A 264 8.41 1.37 -3.40
C ALA A 264 7.05 0.75 -3.74
N ALA A 265 6.63 0.81 -5.01
CA ALA A 265 5.40 0.16 -5.46
C ALA A 265 5.50 -1.37 -5.38
N PHE A 266 6.63 -1.95 -5.76
CA PHE A 266 6.87 -3.39 -5.57
C PHE A 266 6.82 -3.79 -4.09
N ASP A 267 7.44 -2.99 -3.23
CA ASP A 267 7.48 -3.27 -1.80
C ASP A 267 6.12 -3.10 -1.12
N TRP A 268 5.40 -2.02 -1.37
CA TRP A 268 4.24 -1.67 -0.54
C TRP A 268 2.89 -2.12 -1.12
N ILE A 269 2.85 -2.46 -2.41
CA ILE A 269 1.61 -2.86 -3.09
C ILE A 269 1.75 -4.28 -3.62
N MET A 270 2.79 -4.59 -4.39
CA MET A 270 2.91 -5.92 -5.01
C MET A 270 3.43 -7.01 -4.07
N SER A 271 3.87 -6.65 -2.85
CA SER A 271 4.28 -7.63 -1.83
C SER A 271 3.16 -7.97 -0.84
N LEU A 272 1.97 -7.37 -0.99
CA LEU A 272 0.75 -7.76 -0.29
C LEU A 272 0.27 -9.15 -0.71
#